data_AF-A0A227J7H7-F1
#
_entry.id   AF-A0A227J7H7-F1
#
_cell.length_a   1.000
_cell.length_b   1.000
_cell.length_c   1.000
_cell.angle_alpha   90.00
_cell.angle_beta   90.00
_cell.angle_gamma   90.00
#
_symmetry.space_group_name_H-M   'P 1'
#
loop_
_entity.id
_entity.type
_entity.pdbx_description
1 polymer ?
#
loop_
_entity_poly.entity_id
_entity_poly.type
_entity_poly.pdbx_seq_one_letter_code
_entity_poly.pdbx_strand_id
1 'polypeptide(L)'
;AADLNVTKIVDKTQYESGDTLTYTIQIENTTANWANDVQVKDFVNKITAASVTGADVIAFESGTIYMNAESLSGATKFPAANDEFIDGSIDIAPNDVVTITVEGELNSQVVGEVTNTVDV
;
A
#
# COMPACT_ATOMS: atom_id res chain seq x y z
N ALA A 1 -9.38 23.70 4.56
CA ALA A 1 -8.95 22.48 3.86
C ALA A 1 -8.84 21.37 4.90
N ALA A 2 -8.91 20.11 4.49
CA ALA A 2 -8.52 19.01 5.37
C ALA A 2 -6.99 18.89 5.33
N ASP A 3 -6.39 18.48 6.45
CA ASP A 3 -4.96 18.26 6.60
C ASP A 3 -4.75 16.75 6.80
N LEU A 4 -3.99 16.14 5.88
CA LEU A 4 -3.74 14.70 5.85
C LEU A 4 -2.32 14.39 6.26
N ASN A 5 -2.16 13.39 7.13
CA ASN A 5 -0.88 12.74 7.40
C ASN A 5 -0.86 11.36 6.74
N VAL A 6 0.21 11.07 6.01
CA VAL A 6 0.38 9.78 5.34
C VAL A 6 1.66 9.13 5.82
N THR A 7 1.58 7.88 6.26
CA THR A 7 2.74 7.06 6.59
C THR A 7 2.66 5.72 5.90
N LYS A 8 3.82 5.16 5.56
CA LYS A 8 3.93 3.83 4.97
C LYS A 8 5.10 3.11 5.63
N ILE A 9 4.84 1.93 6.14
CA ILE A 9 5.83 1.07 6.78
C ILE A 9 5.76 -0.33 6.18
N VAL A 10 6.86 -1.07 6.31
CA VAL A 10 6.94 -2.49 5.98
C VAL A 10 7.22 -3.28 7.26
N ASP A 11 6.69 -4.49 7.36
CA ASP A 11 6.85 -5.38 8.51
C ASP A 11 8.32 -5.78 8.76
N LYS A 12 9.11 -5.92 7.68
CA LYS A 12 10.54 -6.24 7.73
C LYS A 12 11.36 -5.49 6.69
N THR A 13 12.54 -5.04 7.11
CA THR A 13 13.51 -4.33 6.27
C THR A 13 14.61 -5.24 5.73
N GLN A 14 14.68 -6.49 6.22
CA GLN A 14 15.52 -7.56 5.71
C GLN A 14 14.63 -8.76 5.43
N TYR A 15 14.76 -9.33 4.24
CA TYR A 15 13.92 -10.40 3.73
C TYR A 15 14.72 -11.28 2.78
N GLU A 16 14.27 -12.53 2.64
CA GLU A 16 14.79 -13.50 1.69
C GLU A 16 13.83 -13.69 0.52
N SER A 17 14.32 -14.24 -0.59
CA SER A 17 13.45 -14.55 -1.74
C SER A 17 12.38 -15.58 -1.33
N GLY A 18 11.12 -15.35 -1.70
CA GLY A 18 9.97 -16.16 -1.24
C GLY A 18 9.33 -15.67 0.06
N ASP A 19 9.88 -14.65 0.70
CA ASP A 19 9.25 -14.05 1.88
C ASP A 19 7.95 -13.32 1.54
N THR A 20 6.95 -13.43 2.40
CA THR A 20 5.81 -12.52 2.39
C THR A 20 6.20 -11.18 3.04
N LEU A 21 5.96 -10.07 2.35
CA LEU A 21 6.09 -8.72 2.90
C LEU A 21 4.71 -8.11 3.12
N THR A 22 4.54 -7.42 4.23
CA THR A 22 3.32 -6.68 4.57
C THR A 22 3.64 -5.20 4.70
N TYR A 23 3.03 -4.39 3.83
CA TYR A 23 3.06 -2.94 3.89
C TYR A 23 1.81 -2.42 4.59
N THR A 24 1.99 -1.49 5.53
CA THR A 24 0.89 -0.78 6.19
C THR A 24 0.97 0.69 5.83
N ILE A 25 -0.07 1.20 5.18
CA ILE A 25 -0.23 2.61 4.82
C ILE A 25 -1.31 3.18 5.74
N GLN A 26 -0.98 4.26 6.44
CA GLN A 26 -1.92 4.96 7.30
C GLN A 26 -2.15 6.37 6.76
N ILE A 27 -3.42 6.70 6.48
CA ILE A 27 -3.87 8.03 6.07
C ILE A 27 -4.77 8.58 7.18
N GLU A 28 -4.33 9.65 7.83
CA GLU A 28 -5.05 10.29 8.93
C GLU A 28 -5.56 11.66 8.49
N ASN A 29 -6.87 11.88 8.61
CA ASN A 29 -7.45 13.22 8.49
C ASN A 29 -7.46 13.89 9.86
N THR A 30 -6.55 14.83 10.06
CA THR A 30 -6.35 15.50 11.36
C THR A 30 -7.36 16.61 11.64
N THR A 31 -8.35 16.81 10.77
CA THR A 31 -9.29 17.93 10.84
C THR A 31 -10.72 17.48 11.07
N ALA A 32 -11.55 18.41 11.55
CA ALA A 32 -12.98 18.22 11.71
C ALA A 32 -13.80 18.31 10.40
N ASN A 33 -13.15 18.37 9.24
CA ASN A 33 -13.80 18.45 7.92
C ASN A 33 -13.56 17.17 7.13
N TRP A 34 -14.48 16.82 6.23
CA TRP A 34 -14.27 15.74 5.27
C TRP A 34 -13.11 16.11 4.32
N ALA A 35 -12.19 15.18 4.11
CA ALA A 35 -11.22 15.24 3.02
C ALA A 35 -11.85 14.53 1.81
N ASN A 36 -12.37 15.29 0.86
CA ASN A 36 -13.04 14.73 -0.31
C ASN A 36 -12.07 14.52 -1.46
N ASP A 37 -12.34 13.52 -2.29
CA ASP A 37 -11.63 13.23 -3.54
C ASP A 37 -10.10 13.02 -3.38
N VAL A 38 -9.67 12.49 -2.23
CA VAL A 38 -8.24 12.21 -1.94
C VAL A 38 -7.74 11.12 -2.89
N GLN A 39 -6.77 11.44 -3.73
CA GLN A 39 -6.27 10.52 -4.77
C GLN A 39 -5.20 9.61 -4.19
N VAL A 40 -5.52 8.35 -3.93
CA VAL A 40 -4.55 7.39 -3.41
C VAL A 40 -4.09 6.45 -4.52
N LYS A 41 -2.77 6.34 -4.70
CA LYS A 41 -2.17 5.44 -5.68
C LYS A 41 -1.05 4.61 -5.08
N ASP A 42 -1.14 3.30 -5.28
CA ASP A 42 -0.12 2.35 -4.89
C ASP A 42 -0.12 1.16 -5.86
N PHE A 43 0.91 1.08 -6.70
CA PHE A 43 1.04 0.03 -7.71
C PHE A 43 1.99 -1.08 -7.26
N VAL A 44 1.65 -1.76 -6.15
CA VAL A 44 2.47 -2.85 -5.60
C VAL A 44 2.78 -3.94 -6.62
N ASN A 45 1.82 -4.29 -7.46
CA ASN A 45 1.99 -5.28 -8.53
C ASN A 45 2.95 -4.87 -9.66
N LYS A 46 3.39 -3.62 -9.71
CA LYS A 46 4.37 -3.12 -10.69
C LYS A 46 5.74 -2.86 -10.08
N ILE A 47 5.93 -3.10 -8.79
CA ILE A 47 7.24 -2.95 -8.16
C ILE A 47 8.20 -3.92 -8.82
N THR A 48 9.36 -3.41 -9.21
CA THR A 48 10.44 -4.21 -9.78
C THR A 48 11.65 -4.16 -8.85
N ALA A 49 12.37 -5.27 -8.79
CA ALA A 49 13.62 -5.37 -8.05
C ALA A 49 14.66 -6.16 -8.86
N ALA A 50 15.94 -5.97 -8.51
CA ALA A 50 17.04 -6.66 -9.16
C ALA A 50 17.00 -8.17 -8.86
N SER A 51 17.14 -8.98 -9.90
CA SER A 51 17.24 -10.43 -9.79
C SER A 51 18.69 -10.92 -9.66
N VAL A 52 18.86 -12.22 -9.36
CA VAL A 52 20.17 -12.90 -9.35
C VAL A 52 20.97 -12.74 -10.66
N THR A 53 20.29 -12.45 -11.77
CA THR A 53 20.91 -12.22 -13.08
C THR A 53 21.26 -10.76 -13.36
N GLY A 54 20.90 -9.84 -12.46
CA GLY A 54 21.07 -8.40 -12.63
C GLY A 54 19.99 -7.72 -13.49
N ALA A 55 18.99 -8.47 -13.97
CA ALA A 55 17.81 -7.91 -14.63
C ALA A 55 16.72 -7.55 -13.62
N ASP A 56 15.92 -6.52 -13.94
CA ASP A 56 14.74 -6.17 -13.15
C ASP A 56 13.60 -7.17 -13.41
N VAL A 57 13.03 -7.68 -12.33
CA VAL A 57 11.86 -8.57 -12.34
C VAL A 57 10.76 -7.98 -11.46
N ILE A 58 9.51 -8.38 -11.69
CA ILE A 58 8.41 -8.02 -10.79
C ILE A 58 8.75 -8.58 -9.40
N ALA A 59 8.66 -7.72 -8.38
CA ALA A 59 9.10 -8.04 -7.04
C ALA A 59 8.17 -9.04 -6.35
N PHE A 60 6.87 -8.99 -6.62
CA PHE A 60 5.86 -9.83 -5.99
C PHE A 60 5.24 -10.81 -6.98
N GLU A 61 4.95 -12.03 -6.53
CA GLU A 61 4.25 -13.04 -7.34
C GLU A 61 2.79 -12.60 -7.57
N SER A 62 2.37 -12.53 -8.83
CA SER A 62 0.97 -12.17 -9.15
C SER A 62 -0.01 -13.20 -8.57
N GLY A 63 -1.15 -12.73 -8.07
CA GLY A 63 -2.12 -13.55 -7.34
C GLY A 63 -1.76 -13.87 -5.89
N THR A 64 -0.58 -13.44 -5.41
CA THR A 64 -0.24 -13.47 -3.97
C THR A 64 -0.42 -12.11 -3.30
N ILE A 65 -0.75 -11.08 -4.09
CA ILE A 65 -0.96 -9.73 -3.58
C ILE A 65 -2.39 -9.61 -3.06
N TYR A 66 -2.51 -9.33 -1.78
CA TYR A 66 -3.79 -9.11 -1.10
C TYR A 66 -3.79 -7.73 -0.47
N MET A 67 -4.89 -7.01 -0.65
CA MET A 67 -5.10 -5.73 0.00
C MET A 67 -6.35 -5.72 0.85
N ASN A 68 -6.26 -4.98 1.95
CA ASN A 68 -7.38 -4.71 2.82
C ASN A 68 -7.30 -3.24 3.26
N ALA A 69 -8.46 -2.63 3.46
CA ALA A 69 -8.56 -1.24 3.89
C ALA A 69 -9.63 -1.12 4.98
N GLU A 70 -9.24 -0.48 6.07
CA GLU A 70 -10.09 -0.30 7.25
C GLU A 70 -10.14 1.17 7.66
N SER A 71 -11.34 1.62 8.02
CA SER A 71 -11.58 2.93 8.63
C SER A 71 -11.76 2.74 10.12
N LEU A 72 -11.01 3.51 10.92
CA LEU A 72 -11.10 3.47 12.38
C LEU A 72 -12.50 3.87 12.87
N SER A 73 -13.10 4.89 12.25
CA SER A 73 -14.46 5.35 12.55
C SER A 73 -15.56 4.48 11.90
N GLY A 74 -15.21 3.73 10.85
CA GLY A 74 -16.15 3.01 9.99
C GLY A 74 -16.94 3.91 9.02
N ALA A 75 -16.69 5.22 9.02
CA ALA A 75 -17.41 6.18 8.19
C ALA A 75 -16.78 6.38 6.79
N THR A 76 -15.47 6.19 6.67
CA THR A 76 -14.73 6.30 5.41
C THR A 76 -14.97 5.05 4.55
N LYS A 77 -15.40 5.26 3.30
CA LYS A 77 -15.63 4.17 2.34
C LYS A 77 -14.45 4.01 1.41
N PHE A 78 -14.06 2.76 1.17
CA PHE A 78 -12.96 2.42 0.26
C PHE A 78 -13.48 1.89 -1.07
N PRO A 79 -12.78 2.15 -2.19
CA PRO A 79 -12.89 1.28 -3.36
C PRO A 79 -12.53 -0.15 -2.94
N ALA A 80 -13.19 -1.16 -3.50
CA ALA A 80 -12.99 -2.55 -3.11
C ALA A 80 -11.50 -2.92 -3.14
N ALA A 81 -10.92 -3.28 -1.99
CA ALA A 81 -9.48 -3.51 -1.81
C ALA A 81 -8.98 -4.85 -2.39
N ASN A 82 -9.76 -5.51 -3.26
CA ASN A 82 -9.45 -6.86 -3.73
C ASN A 82 -8.51 -6.88 -4.96
N ASP A 83 -8.03 -5.72 -5.40
CA ASP A 83 -7.15 -5.59 -6.56
C ASP A 83 -5.68 -5.58 -6.13
N GLU A 84 -4.74 -5.93 -7.03
CA GLU A 84 -3.30 -5.97 -6.71
C GLU A 84 -2.64 -4.55 -6.68
N PHE A 85 -3.43 -3.50 -6.87
CA PHE A 85 -3.01 -2.09 -6.83
C PHE A 85 -4.16 -1.18 -6.36
N ILE A 86 -3.82 0.02 -5.91
CA ILE A 86 -4.77 1.09 -5.56
C ILE A 86 -4.60 2.20 -6.58
N ASP A 87 -5.71 2.62 -7.20
CA ASP A 87 -5.78 3.83 -8.04
C ASP A 87 -7.20 4.38 -7.96
N GLY A 88 -7.43 5.27 -7.00
CA GLY A 88 -8.78 5.78 -6.76
C GLY A 88 -8.87 6.97 -5.82
N SER A 89 -10.06 7.56 -5.80
CA SER A 89 -10.42 8.66 -4.90
C SER A 89 -11.11 8.14 -3.64
N ILE A 90 -10.75 8.69 -2.49
CA ILE A 90 -11.29 8.30 -1.18
C ILE A 90 -11.81 9.55 -0.46
N ASP A 91 -13.01 9.46 0.11
CA ASP A 91 -13.57 10.51 0.96
C ASP A 91 -13.34 10.16 2.42
N ILE A 92 -12.35 10.81 3.05
CA ILE A 92 -11.91 10.49 4.42
C ILE A 92 -12.69 11.33 5.41
N ALA A 93 -13.36 10.65 6.34
CA ALA A 93 -14.17 11.26 7.38
C ALA A 93 -13.33 12.16 8.32
N PRO A 94 -13.96 13.15 8.98
CA PRO A 94 -13.31 13.97 9.98
C PRO A 94 -12.66 13.18 11.12
N ASN A 95 -11.43 13.53 11.49
CA ASN A 95 -10.67 12.87 12.57
C ASN A 95 -10.54 11.35 12.41
N ASP A 96 -10.65 10.84 11.18
CA ASP A 96 -10.58 9.42 10.90
C ASP A 96 -9.18 8.98 10.50
N VAL A 97 -8.88 7.72 10.80
CA VAL A 97 -7.65 7.05 10.40
C VAL A 97 -8.02 5.89 9.51
N VAL A 98 -7.41 5.89 8.34
CA VAL A 98 -7.52 4.86 7.33
C VAL A 98 -6.26 4.03 7.39
N THR A 99 -6.42 2.72 7.53
CA THR A 99 -5.31 1.77 7.49
C THR A 99 -5.48 0.85 6.30
N ILE A 100 -4.53 0.86 5.40
CA ILE A 100 -4.46 -0.02 4.24
C ILE A 100 -3.31 -0.99 4.47
N THR A 101 -3.59 -2.29 4.40
CA THR A 101 -2.59 -3.34 4.49
C THR A 101 -2.44 -4.02 3.15
N VAL A 102 -1.20 -4.11 2.66
CA VAL A 102 -0.84 -4.80 1.42
C VAL A 102 0.10 -5.95 1.74
N GLU A 103 -0.30 -7.17 1.45
CA GLU A 103 0.50 -8.36 1.61
C GLU A 103 0.89 -8.91 0.24
N GLY A 104 2.12 -9.36 0.06
CA GLY A 104 2.56 -10.01 -1.18
C GLY A 104 3.75 -10.94 -0.96
N GLU A 105 3.79 -12.07 -1.67
CA GLU A 105 4.92 -12.99 -1.65
C GLU A 105 6.01 -12.52 -2.61
N LEU A 106 7.24 -12.38 -2.10
CA LEU A 106 8.38 -11.92 -2.86
C LEU A 106 8.81 -12.99 -3.86
N ASN A 107 9.00 -12.60 -5.10
CA ASN A 107 9.46 -13.49 -6.16
C ASN A 107 10.82 -14.12 -5.78
N SER A 108 10.92 -15.43 -5.97
CA SER A 108 12.12 -16.22 -5.64
C SER A 108 13.41 -15.77 -6.33
N GLN A 109 13.31 -14.95 -7.39
CA GLN A 109 14.45 -14.42 -8.14
C GLN A 109 14.98 -13.10 -7.57
N VAL A 110 14.24 -12.43 -6.69
CA VAL A 110 14.59 -11.11 -6.15
C VAL A 110 15.74 -11.23 -5.14
N VAL A 111 16.78 -10.43 -5.35
CA VAL A 111 17.92 -10.27 -4.43
C VAL A 111 18.26 -8.80 -4.13
N GLY A 112 17.57 -7.88 -4.80
CA GLY A 112 17.74 -6.43 -4.63
C GLY A 112 16.78 -5.82 -3.62
N GLU A 113 16.93 -4.51 -3.43
CA GLU A 113 16.00 -3.72 -2.64
C GLU A 113 14.65 -3.60 -3.34
N VAL A 114 13.59 -3.82 -2.56
CA VAL A 114 12.19 -3.69 -2.96
C VAL A 114 11.64 -2.42 -2.31
N THR A 115 11.44 -1.38 -3.12
CA THR A 115 10.91 -0.10 -2.65
C THR A 115 9.46 0.05 -3.09
N ASN A 116 8.57 0.24 -2.12
CA ASN A 116 7.15 0.50 -2.36
C ASN A 116 6.81 1.97 -2.04
N THR A 117 6.17 2.68 -2.97
CA THR A 117 5.80 4.11 -2.82
C THR A 117 4.28 4.27 -2.88
N VAL A 118 3.72 5.12 -2.02
CA VAL A 118 2.30 5.51 -2.09
C VAL A 118 2.23 7.01 -2.39
N ASP A 119 1.34 7.40 -3.30
CA ASP A 119 1.03 8.78 -3.61
C ASP A 119 -0.39 9.12 -3.09
N VAL A 120 -0.53 10.30 -2.46
CA VAL A 120 -1.77 10.83 -1.86
C VAL A 120 -1.93 12.32 -2.19
#